data_AF-A0A2A6BHE3-F1
#
_entry.id   AF-A0A2A6BHE3-F1
#
_cell.length_a   1.000
_cell.length_b   1.000
_cell.length_c   1.000
_cell.angle_alpha   90.00
_cell.angle_beta   90.00
_cell.angle_gamma   90.00
#
_symmetry.space_group_name_H-M   'P 1'
#
loop_
_entity.id
_entity.type
_entity.pdbx_description
1 polymer ?
#
loop_
_entity_poly.entity_id
_entity_poly.type
_entity_poly.pdbx_seq_one_letter_code
_entity_poly.pdbx_strand_id
1 'polypeptide(L)'
;MSYNPVIREETIAFVAQLREQNEMNESSRSVYFPCSCRASRSSAFHALDRVASTACGHAVCRACADSARDACPLPSCRRPTTFLKILDDDTRICPICNCSEPAKRAAFPRCGHTICCACFWQIRLNAREKELLTRCPLCRSEASSTVKPIFLIEPVLVRRGRAGGAMASGRGEGRRKKVDPEEDEDACSRKRDAGQ
;
A
#
# COMPACT_ATOMS: atom_id res chain seq x y z
N MET A 1 -14.16 -28.91 3.87
CA MET A 1 -14.12 -28.63 2.40
C MET A 1 -13.10 -29.59 1.80
N SER A 2 -13.40 -30.36 0.75
CA SER A 2 -12.44 -31.36 0.26
C SER A 2 -11.11 -30.71 -0.17
N TYR A 3 -10.01 -31.25 0.36
CA TYR A 3 -8.64 -30.86 0.02
C TYR A 3 -8.38 -31.15 -1.46
N ASN A 4 -7.98 -30.12 -2.22
CA ASN A 4 -7.59 -30.27 -3.62
C ASN A 4 -6.07 -30.01 -3.73
N PRO A 5 -5.25 -31.05 -3.99
CA PRO A 5 -3.80 -30.92 -4.02
C PRO A 5 -3.31 -30.01 -5.15
N VAL A 6 -4.00 -29.97 -6.29
CA VAL A 6 -3.64 -29.12 -7.42
C VAL A 6 -3.77 -27.64 -7.03
N ILE A 7 -4.89 -27.26 -6.43
CA ILE A 7 -5.11 -25.87 -5.99
C ILE A 7 -4.07 -25.46 -4.94
N ARG A 8 -3.62 -26.39 -4.10
CA ARG A 8 -2.55 -26.14 -3.12
C ARG A 8 -1.23 -25.83 -3.82
N GLU A 9 -0.79 -26.69 -4.72
CA GLU A 9 0.48 -26.53 -5.44
C GLU A 9 0.50 -25.23 -6.26
N GLU A 10 -0.59 -24.93 -6.97
CA GLU A 10 -0.77 -23.65 -7.67
C GLU A 10 -0.66 -22.45 -6.72
N THR A 11 -1.27 -22.54 -5.54
CA THR A 11 -1.20 -21.47 -4.53
C THR A 11 0.23 -21.30 -4.00
N ILE A 12 0.97 -22.39 -3.79
CA ILE A 12 2.38 -22.35 -3.34
C ILE A 12 3.25 -21.67 -4.40
N ALA A 13 3.13 -22.09 -5.66
CA ALA A 13 3.86 -21.50 -6.77
C ALA A 13 3.53 -20.00 -6.91
N PHE A 14 2.25 -19.63 -6.76
CA PHE A 14 1.82 -18.24 -6.78
C PHE A 14 2.39 -17.41 -5.62
N VAL A 15 2.42 -17.96 -4.41
CA VAL A 15 3.07 -17.31 -3.25
C VAL A 15 4.56 -17.10 -3.51
N ALA A 16 5.25 -18.09 -4.08
CA ALA A 16 6.66 -17.97 -4.43
C ALA A 16 6.91 -16.85 -5.45
N GLN A 17 6.09 -16.78 -6.52
CA GLN A 17 6.15 -15.69 -7.50
C GLN A 17 5.94 -14.31 -6.87
N LEU A 18 5.01 -14.19 -5.92
CA LEU A 18 4.78 -12.92 -5.21
C LEU A 18 5.97 -12.51 -4.32
N ARG A 19 6.72 -13.46 -3.76
CA ARG A 19 7.94 -13.18 -3.00
C ARG A 19 9.06 -12.70 -3.90
N GLU A 20 9.25 -13.37 -5.04
CA GLU A 20 10.22 -12.92 -6.06
C GLU A 20 9.90 -11.50 -6.55
N GLN A 21 8.62 -11.17 -6.78
CA GLN A 21 8.20 -9.80 -7.11
C GLN A 21 8.56 -8.78 -6.02
N ASN A 22 8.44 -9.15 -4.75
CA ASN A 22 8.85 -8.28 -3.64
C ASN A 22 10.36 -8.07 -3.64
N GLU A 23 11.15 -9.14 -3.78
CA GLU A 23 12.62 -9.07 -3.84
C GLU A 23 13.12 -8.21 -5.00
N MET A 24 12.53 -8.37 -6.19
CA MET A 24 12.83 -7.53 -7.36
C MET A 24 12.47 -6.06 -7.13
N ASN A 25 11.38 -5.79 -6.41
CA ASN A 25 10.97 -4.43 -6.12
C ASN A 25 11.92 -3.75 -5.11
N GLU A 26 12.30 -4.47 -4.06
CA GLU A 26 13.22 -3.99 -3.03
C GLU A 26 14.65 -3.78 -3.52
N SER A 27 15.15 -4.66 -4.38
CA SER A 27 16.54 -4.61 -4.91
C SER A 27 16.71 -3.50 -5.95
N SER A 28 16.00 -3.64 -7.07
CA SER A 28 15.09 -2.62 -7.57
C SER A 28 15.34 -1.16 -7.21
N ARG A 29 14.50 -0.73 -6.25
CA ARG A 29 14.22 0.67 -5.92
C ARG A 29 13.88 1.53 -7.14
N SER A 30 13.51 0.90 -8.25
CA SER A 30 13.21 1.55 -9.53
C SER A 30 11.81 2.15 -9.52
N VAL A 31 10.90 1.60 -8.73
CA VAL A 31 9.57 2.14 -8.47
C VAL A 31 9.41 2.43 -6.99
N TYR A 32 8.51 3.35 -6.68
CA TYR A 32 8.07 3.64 -5.33
C TYR A 32 6.56 3.90 -5.35
N PHE A 33 5.97 3.80 -4.17
CA PHE A 33 4.52 3.80 -4.01
C PHE A 33 4.14 4.95 -3.08
N PRO A 34 3.80 6.13 -3.63
CA PRO A 34 3.47 7.27 -2.80
C PRO A 34 2.16 7.02 -2.05
N CYS A 35 2.05 7.57 -0.84
CA CYS A 35 0.78 7.63 -0.10
C CYS A 35 -0.23 8.63 -0.70
N SER A 36 0.11 9.28 -1.81
CA SER A 36 -0.75 10.29 -2.44
C SER A 36 -2.07 9.70 -2.93
N CYS A 37 -3.14 10.48 -2.77
CA CYS A 37 -4.46 10.05 -3.25
C CYS A 37 -4.51 10.15 -4.77
N ARG A 38 -4.86 9.07 -5.46
CA ARG A 38 -4.94 9.08 -6.93
C ARG A 38 -6.11 9.93 -7.47
N ALA A 39 -7.16 10.15 -6.68
CA ALA A 39 -8.33 10.94 -7.09
C ALA A 39 -8.04 12.45 -7.07
N SER A 40 -7.48 12.97 -5.97
CA SER A 40 -7.14 14.40 -5.84
C SER A 40 -5.70 14.73 -6.25
N ARG A 41 -4.84 13.73 -6.44
CA ARG A 41 -3.39 13.84 -6.67
C ARG A 41 -2.63 14.57 -5.56
N SER A 42 -3.28 14.86 -4.44
CA SER A 42 -2.65 15.52 -3.30
C SER A 42 -1.82 14.52 -2.49
N SER A 43 -0.61 14.94 -2.14
CA SER A 43 0.31 14.28 -1.21
C SER A 43 0.12 14.73 0.24
N ALA A 44 -0.76 15.71 0.49
CA ALA A 44 -0.91 16.39 1.78
C ALA A 44 -1.79 15.64 2.81
N PHE A 45 -1.94 14.31 2.67
CA PHE A 45 -2.79 13.53 3.57
C PHE A 45 -1.96 12.50 4.33
N HIS A 46 -2.20 12.39 5.64
CA HIS A 46 -1.62 11.36 6.49
C HIS A 46 -2.04 9.96 6.01
N ALA A 47 -1.14 8.99 6.11
CA ALA A 47 -1.42 7.59 5.77
C ALA A 47 -2.64 7.04 6.55
N LEU A 48 -2.88 7.57 7.75
CA LEU A 48 -3.94 7.19 8.67
C LEU A 48 -5.38 7.46 8.17
N ASP A 49 -5.54 8.31 7.16
CA ASP A 49 -6.85 8.67 6.58
C ASP A 49 -7.10 8.05 5.20
N ARG A 50 -6.35 6.99 4.86
CA ARG A 50 -6.56 6.24 3.62
C ARG A 50 -7.68 5.21 3.78
N VAL A 51 -8.45 5.05 2.71
CA VAL A 51 -9.49 4.03 2.60
C VAL A 51 -9.36 3.28 1.27
N ALA A 52 -9.76 2.01 1.25
CA ALA A 52 -9.84 1.20 0.05
C ALA A 52 -11.29 0.98 -0.37
N SER A 53 -11.58 1.10 -1.66
CA SER A 53 -12.83 0.57 -2.21
C SER A 53 -12.87 -0.95 -2.03
N THR A 54 -13.92 -1.47 -1.39
CA THR A 54 -14.14 -2.91 -1.21
C THR A 54 -14.44 -3.64 -2.52
N ALA A 55 -14.94 -2.94 -3.54
CA ALA A 55 -15.28 -3.52 -4.85
C ALA A 55 -14.11 -3.58 -5.84
N CYS A 56 -13.16 -2.65 -5.77
CA CYS A 56 -12.06 -2.57 -6.75
C CYS A 56 -10.65 -2.46 -6.14
N GLY A 57 -10.53 -2.26 -4.83
CA GLY A 57 -9.25 -2.19 -4.16
C GLY A 57 -8.49 -0.88 -4.32
N HIS A 58 -9.01 0.09 -5.09
CA HIS A 58 -8.38 1.41 -5.20
C HIS A 58 -8.30 2.10 -3.85
N ALA A 59 -7.08 2.48 -3.46
CA ALA A 59 -6.81 3.23 -2.24
C ALA A 59 -6.86 4.74 -2.52
N VAL A 60 -7.65 5.46 -1.73
CA VAL A 60 -7.89 6.91 -1.84
C VAL A 60 -7.92 7.55 -0.46
N CYS A 61 -7.85 8.88 -0.37
CA CYS A 61 -8.06 9.55 0.93
C CYS A 61 -9.55 9.55 1.29
N ARG A 62 -9.83 9.65 2.59
CA ARG A 62 -11.19 9.65 3.14
C ARG A 62 -12.07 10.74 2.53
N ALA A 63 -11.55 11.96 2.37
CA ALA A 63 -12.30 13.07 1.77
C ALA A 63 -12.79 12.76 0.34
N CYS A 64 -11.95 12.13 -0.50
CA CYS A 64 -12.35 11.71 -1.85
C CYS A 64 -13.38 10.58 -1.83
N ALA A 65 -13.29 9.66 -0.87
CA ALA A 65 -14.29 8.61 -0.71
C ALA A 65 -15.65 9.19 -0.28
N ASP A 66 -15.67 10.06 0.73
CA ASP A 66 -16.89 10.68 1.24
C ASP A 66 -17.58 11.53 0.16
N SER A 67 -16.80 12.24 -0.66
CA SER A 67 -17.32 13.05 -1.78
C SER A 67 -17.96 12.21 -2.88
N ALA A 68 -17.48 10.98 -3.09
CA ALA A 68 -18.00 10.06 -4.10
C ALA A 68 -19.16 9.18 -3.59
N ARG A 69 -19.56 9.35 -2.32
CA ARG A 69 -20.63 8.63 -1.65
C ARG A 69 -20.42 7.11 -1.70
N ASP A 70 -21.06 6.43 -2.65
CA ASP A 70 -21.13 4.96 -2.74
C ASP A 70 -20.41 4.39 -3.96
N ALA A 71 -19.51 5.14 -4.59
CA ALA A 71 -18.75 4.69 -5.76
C ALA A 71 -17.27 5.05 -5.66
N CYS A 72 -16.42 4.26 -6.33
CA CYS A 72 -14.99 4.57 -6.42
C CYS A 72 -14.77 5.95 -7.08
N PRO A 73 -14.06 6.90 -6.45
CA PRO A 73 -13.91 8.28 -6.96
C PRO A 73 -13.02 8.38 -8.20
N LEU A 74 -12.34 7.29 -8.60
CA LEU A 74 -11.51 7.32 -9.79
C LEU A 74 -12.38 7.34 -11.05
N PRO A 75 -12.18 8.32 -11.95
CA PRO A 75 -12.99 8.47 -13.16
C PRO A 75 -13.01 7.23 -14.06
N SER A 76 -11.90 6.48 -14.11
CA SER A 76 -11.77 5.26 -14.90
C SER A 76 -12.39 4.02 -14.25
N CYS A 77 -12.86 4.11 -13.00
CA CYS A 77 -13.39 2.96 -12.26
C CYS A 77 -14.87 3.10 -11.95
N ARG A 78 -15.27 4.11 -11.15
CA ARG A 78 -16.66 4.40 -10.73
C ARG A 78 -17.51 3.21 -10.26
N ARG A 79 -16.91 2.09 -9.87
CA ARG A 79 -17.65 0.91 -9.39
C ARG A 79 -18.36 1.23 -8.08
N PRO A 80 -19.64 0.84 -7.92
CA PRO A 80 -20.34 0.92 -6.63
C PRO A 80 -19.57 0.16 -5.56
N THR A 81 -19.40 0.77 -4.39
CA THR A 81 -18.50 0.25 -3.36
C THR A 81 -18.85 0.80 -1.98
N THR A 82 -18.47 0.04 -0.96
CA THR A 82 -18.21 0.60 0.37
C THR A 82 -16.71 0.87 0.51
N PHE A 83 -16.32 1.58 1.57
CA PHE A 83 -14.92 1.90 1.83
C PHE A 83 -14.45 1.27 3.13
N LEU A 84 -13.32 0.56 3.06
CA LEU A 84 -12.61 0.02 4.22
C LEU A 84 -11.52 1.00 4.64
N LYS A 85 -11.48 1.41 5.90
CA LYS A 85 -10.33 2.15 6.46
C LYS A 85 -9.10 1.25 6.41
N ILE A 86 -8.03 1.74 5.79
CA ILE A 86 -6.73 1.05 5.77
C ILE A 86 -5.97 1.46 7.01
N LEU A 87 -5.39 0.49 7.72
CA LEU A 87 -4.48 0.74 8.83
C LEU A 87 -3.05 0.53 8.34
N ASP A 88 -2.49 1.61 7.80
CA ASP A 88 -1.06 1.72 7.48
C ASP A 88 -0.39 2.42 8.68
N ASP A 89 0.66 1.83 9.24
CA ASP A 89 1.73 2.61 9.87
C ASP A 89 2.43 3.37 8.73
N ASP A 90 2.99 4.56 8.94
CA ASP A 90 3.52 5.39 7.84
C ASP A 90 4.66 4.72 7.00
N THR A 91 4.98 3.46 7.29
CA THR A 91 5.86 2.56 6.56
C THR A 91 5.07 1.59 5.65
N ARG A 92 5.63 1.20 4.50
CA ARG A 92 5.03 0.12 3.67
C ARG A 92 5.55 -1.26 4.05
N ILE A 93 6.25 -1.37 5.16
CA ILE A 93 6.94 -2.59 5.56
C ILE A 93 5.90 -3.66 5.88
N CYS A 94 6.03 -4.85 5.31
CA CYS A 94 5.20 -5.98 5.68
C CYS A 94 5.61 -6.46 7.07
N PRO A 95 4.73 -6.42 8.09
CA PRO A 95 5.09 -6.81 9.47
C PRO A 95 5.35 -8.31 9.63
N ILE A 96 5.08 -9.13 8.61
CA ILE A 96 5.25 -10.59 8.65
C ILE A 96 6.59 -11.03 8.08
N CYS A 97 7.00 -10.49 6.93
CA CYS A 97 8.24 -10.87 6.26
C CYS A 97 9.29 -9.75 6.23
N ASN A 98 8.99 -8.60 6.84
CA ASN A 98 9.83 -7.40 6.88
C ASN A 98 10.25 -6.86 5.50
N CYS A 99 9.51 -7.21 4.45
CA CYS A 99 9.68 -6.63 3.11
C CYS A 99 9.30 -5.15 3.17
N SER A 100 10.26 -4.28 2.94
CA SER A 100 10.17 -2.83 3.08
C SER A 100 9.31 -2.16 2.02
N GLU A 101 9.39 -2.65 0.78
CA GLU A 101 8.59 -2.16 -0.33
C GLU A 101 7.94 -3.35 -1.07
N PRO A 102 6.87 -3.94 -0.52
CA PRO A 102 6.18 -5.02 -1.19
C PRO A 102 5.54 -4.52 -2.50
N ALA A 103 5.69 -5.31 -3.55
CA ALA A 103 5.17 -4.99 -4.89
C ALA A 103 3.63 -4.90 -4.89
N LYS A 104 2.98 -5.74 -4.06
CA LYS A 104 1.52 -5.79 -3.91
C LYS A 104 1.15 -5.99 -2.44
N ARG A 105 0.11 -5.29 -1.99
CA ARG A 105 -0.42 -5.37 -0.62
C ARG A 105 -1.89 -5.78 -0.62
N ALA A 106 -2.30 -6.41 0.47
CA ALA A 106 -3.69 -6.79 0.71
C ALA A 106 -4.12 -6.30 2.09
N ALA A 107 -5.35 -5.78 2.19
CA ALA A 107 -5.98 -5.41 3.45
C ALA A 107 -6.92 -6.51 3.93
N PHE A 108 -6.95 -6.76 5.24
CA PHE A 108 -7.92 -7.63 5.87
C PHE A 108 -9.29 -6.95 5.91
N PRO A 109 -10.34 -7.52 5.27
CA PRO A 109 -11.62 -6.84 5.05
C PRO A 109 -12.35 -6.34 6.30
N ARG A 110 -12.07 -6.92 7.46
CA ARG A 110 -12.77 -6.63 8.72
C ARG A 110 -12.07 -5.59 9.59
N CYS A 111 -10.75 -5.48 9.48
CA CYS A 111 -9.97 -4.63 10.38
C CYS A 111 -9.09 -3.61 9.65
N GLY A 112 -8.92 -3.71 8.33
CA GLY A 112 -8.15 -2.72 7.58
C GLY A 112 -6.64 -2.89 7.63
N HIS A 113 -6.11 -3.73 8.53
CA HIS A 113 -4.69 -4.04 8.59
C HIS A 113 -4.17 -4.59 7.27
N THR A 114 -2.96 -4.18 6.90
CA THR A 114 -2.33 -4.52 5.62
C THR A 114 -1.08 -5.34 5.79
N ILE A 115 -0.86 -6.26 4.85
CA ILE A 115 0.38 -7.03 4.70
C ILE A 115 0.68 -7.21 3.20
N CYS A 116 1.86 -7.73 2.85
CA CYS A 116 2.15 -8.06 1.46
C CYS A 116 1.25 -9.21 0.97
N CYS A 117 0.96 -9.24 -0.33
CA CYS A 117 0.10 -10.27 -0.93
C CYS A 117 0.65 -11.69 -0.73
N ALA A 118 1.99 -11.87 -0.77
CA ALA A 118 2.60 -13.18 -0.54
C ALA A 118 2.26 -13.73 0.85
N CYS A 119 2.45 -12.93 1.91
CA CYS A 119 2.11 -13.31 3.27
C CYS A 119 0.61 -13.55 3.44
N PHE A 120 -0.23 -12.71 2.81
CA PHE A 120 -1.68 -12.88 2.85
C PHE A 120 -2.11 -14.24 2.29
N TRP A 121 -1.63 -14.59 1.10
CA TRP A 121 -1.97 -15.86 0.46
C TRP A 121 -1.43 -17.07 1.22
N GLN A 122 -0.23 -16.98 1.79
CA GLN A 122 0.31 -18.04 2.66
C GLN A 122 -0.57 -18.25 3.89
N ILE A 123 -0.99 -17.18 4.58
CA ILE A 123 -1.87 -17.28 5.76
C ILE A 123 -3.20 -17.93 5.37
N ARG A 124 -3.77 -17.52 4.23
CA ARG A 124 -5.02 -18.08 3.73
C ARG A 124 -4.89 -19.56 3.37
N LEU A 125 -3.79 -19.97 2.75
CA LEU A 125 -3.49 -21.38 2.45
C LEU A 125 -3.40 -22.19 3.74
N ASN A 126 -2.61 -21.73 4.72
CA ASN A 126 -2.45 -22.40 6.01
C ASN A 126 -3.77 -22.52 6.78
N ALA A 127 -4.62 -21.48 6.74
CA ALA A 127 -5.94 -21.52 7.37
C ALA A 127 -6.83 -22.56 6.68
N ARG A 128 -6.83 -22.60 5.34
CA ARG A 128 -7.61 -23.57 4.56
C ARG A 128 -7.17 -25.01 4.83
N GLU A 129 -5.87 -25.29 4.89
CA GLU A 129 -5.34 -26.64 5.19
C GLU A 129 -5.77 -27.15 6.56
N LYS A 130 -5.97 -26.24 7.52
CA LYS A 130 -6.41 -26.56 8.89
C LYS A 130 -7.93 -26.45 9.08
N GLU A 131 -8.68 -26.19 8.01
CA GLU A 131 -10.12 -25.90 8.04
C GLU A 131 -10.50 -24.77 9.01
N LEU A 132 -9.62 -23.77 9.14
CA LEU A 132 -9.82 -22.59 9.98
C LEU A 132 -10.21 -21.36 9.15
N LEU A 133 -10.82 -20.39 9.81
CA LEU A 133 -11.03 -19.06 9.24
C LEU A 133 -9.69 -18.31 9.11
N THR A 134 -9.57 -17.52 8.03
CA THR A 134 -8.42 -16.62 7.87
C THR A 134 -8.54 -15.50 8.90
N ARG A 135 -7.54 -15.35 9.77
CA ARG A 135 -7.48 -14.29 10.78
C ARG A 135 -6.39 -13.28 10.44
N CYS A 136 -6.64 -12.02 10.77
CA CYS A 136 -5.60 -11.00 10.69
C CYS A 136 -4.48 -11.34 11.68
N PRO A 137 -3.20 -11.42 11.27
CA PRO A 137 -2.11 -11.73 12.19
C PRO A 137 -1.84 -10.61 13.20
N LEU A 138 -2.27 -9.38 12.92
CA LEU A 138 -2.00 -8.21 13.76
C LEU A 138 -3.03 -8.04 14.89
N CYS A 139 -4.32 -8.12 14.58
CA CYS A 139 -5.39 -7.92 15.57
C CYS A 139 -6.29 -9.14 15.80
N ARG A 140 -6.02 -10.26 15.12
CA ARG A 140 -6.76 -11.53 15.21
C ARG A 140 -8.23 -11.49 14.81
N SER A 141 -8.72 -10.37 14.29
CA SER A 141 -10.07 -10.28 13.73
C SER A 141 -10.26 -11.33 12.64
N GLU A 142 -11.37 -12.06 12.72
CA GLU A 142 -11.69 -13.13 11.78
C GLU A 142 -12.27 -12.55 10.49
N ALA A 143 -11.75 -13.01 9.36
CA ALA A 143 -12.42 -12.84 8.08
C ALA A 143 -13.34 -14.05 7.86
N SER A 144 -14.63 -13.80 7.61
CA SER A 144 -15.53 -14.85 7.14
C SER A 144 -14.99 -15.46 5.85
N SER A 145 -15.18 -16.77 5.67
CA SER A 145 -14.76 -17.53 4.49
C SER A 145 -15.35 -16.98 3.19
N THR A 146 -16.46 -16.25 3.28
CA THR A 146 -17.15 -15.62 2.14
C THR A 146 -16.55 -14.28 1.72
N VAL A 147 -15.74 -13.65 2.58
CA VAL A 147 -15.25 -12.29 2.32
C VAL A 147 -13.98 -12.36 1.47
N LYS A 148 -14.05 -11.75 0.29
CA LYS A 148 -12.92 -11.67 -0.62
C LYS A 148 -11.84 -10.75 -0.04
N PRO A 149 -10.55 -11.08 -0.21
CA PRO A 149 -9.47 -10.15 0.11
C PRO A 149 -9.60 -8.85 -0.68
N ILE A 150 -9.19 -7.75 -0.06
CA ILE A 150 -9.10 -6.46 -0.73
C ILE A 150 -7.64 -6.26 -1.13
N PHE A 151 -7.34 -6.55 -2.39
CA PHE A 151 -6.04 -6.27 -2.98
C PHE A 151 -5.92 -4.78 -3.26
N LEU A 152 -4.94 -4.13 -2.66
CA LEU A 152 -4.79 -2.69 -2.78
C LEU A 152 -4.22 -2.33 -4.15
N ILE A 153 -4.93 -1.46 -4.86
CA ILE A 153 -4.44 -0.82 -6.08
C ILE A 153 -3.90 0.55 -5.69
N GLU A 154 -2.57 0.59 -5.53
CA GLU A 154 -1.83 1.79 -5.17
C GLU A 154 -1.24 2.47 -6.41
N PRO A 155 -1.05 3.80 -6.39
CA PRO A 155 -0.26 4.46 -7.41
C PRO A 155 1.19 3.93 -7.38
N VAL A 156 1.75 3.68 -8.57
CA VAL A 156 3.15 3.28 -8.74
C VAL A 156 3.84 4.38 -9.53
N LEU A 157 4.95 4.91 -9.00
CA LEU A 157 5.77 5.89 -9.66
C LEU A 157 7.15 5.30 -9.94
N VAL A 158 7.63 5.47 -11.17
CA VAL A 158 9.00 5.08 -11.52
C VAL A 158 9.94 6.21 -11.06
N ARG A 159 10.99 5.87 -10.31
CA ARG A 159 12.09 6.81 -10.05
C ARG A 159 12.76 7.06 -11.39
N ARG A 160 12.61 8.27 -11.94
CA ARG A 160 13.44 8.69 -13.06
C ARG A 160 14.87 8.63 -12.58
N GLY A 161 15.66 7.67 -13.08
CA GLY A 161 17.10 7.69 -12.89
C GLY A 161 17.57 9.09 -13.29
N ARG A 162 18.41 9.74 -12.47
CA ARG A 162 19.14 10.90 -12.96
C ARG A 162 19.81 10.42 -14.25
N ALA A 163 19.35 10.90 -15.40
CA ALA A 163 20.07 10.71 -16.65
C ALA A 163 21.51 11.09 -16.32
N GLY A 164 22.43 10.13 -16.47
CA GLY A 164 23.83 10.30 -16.10
C GLY A 164 24.30 11.63 -16.64
N GLY A 165 24.49 12.59 -15.73
CA GLY A 165 25.14 13.84 -16.06
C GLY A 165 26.47 13.47 -16.68
N ALA A 166 26.67 13.90 -17.91
CA ALA A 166 27.89 13.71 -18.67
C ALA A 166 29.11 13.85 -17.74
N MET A 167 30.04 12.90 -17.83
CA MET A 167 31.40 13.03 -17.32
C MET A 167 32.07 14.19 -18.07
N ALA A 168 31.78 15.42 -17.67
CA ALA A 168 32.57 16.59 -18.04
C ALA A 168 33.80 16.59 -17.13
N SER A 169 34.92 16.14 -17.70
CA SER A 169 36.27 16.38 -17.22
C SER A 169 36.46 17.86 -16.86
N GLY A 170 36.75 18.15 -15.59
CA GLY A 170 37.06 19.49 -15.13
C GLY A 170 37.75 19.43 -13.77
N ARG A 171 39.08 19.35 -13.77
CA ARG A 171 39.89 19.67 -12.59
C ARG A 171 39.66 21.14 -12.27
N GLY A 172 39.10 21.43 -11.10
CA GLY A 172 38.94 22.77 -10.57
C GLY A 172 38.92 22.70 -9.04
N GLU A 173 40.10 22.83 -8.43
CA GLU A 173 40.25 23.11 -7.02
C GLU A 173 39.57 24.45 -6.68
N GLY A 174 38.81 24.51 -5.58
CA GLY A 174 38.40 25.81 -5.05
C GLY A 174 37.20 25.83 -4.11
N ARG A 175 37.50 25.78 -2.82
CA ARG A 175 36.88 26.57 -1.74
C ARG A 175 35.47 26.18 -1.24
N ARG A 176 35.50 25.56 -0.05
CA ARG A 176 34.39 25.38 0.89
C ARG A 176 33.72 26.72 1.26
N LYS A 177 32.39 26.76 1.26
CA LYS A 177 31.58 27.55 2.21
C LYS A 177 30.48 26.66 2.78
N LYS A 178 30.47 26.54 4.10
CA LYS A 178 29.37 26.02 4.91
C LYS A 178 28.21 27.03 4.82
N VAL A 179 27.00 26.54 4.61
CA VAL A 179 25.75 27.23 4.97
C VAL A 179 24.87 26.18 5.61
N ASP A 180 24.46 26.45 6.83
CA ASP A 180 23.64 25.61 7.70
C ASP A 180 22.21 25.46 7.17
N PRO A 181 21.49 24.37 7.51
CA PRO A 181 20.08 24.19 7.15
C PRO A 181 19.19 24.94 8.15
N GLU A 182 18.45 25.94 7.66
CA GLU A 182 17.30 26.49 8.38
C GLU A 182 16.09 25.58 8.27
N GLU A 183 15.39 25.50 9.38
CA GLU A 183 14.23 24.70 9.72
C GLU A 183 12.98 25.29 9.05
N ASP A 184 12.27 24.51 8.23
CA ASP A 184 10.89 24.82 7.83
C ASP A 184 9.93 23.92 8.62
N GLU A 185 9.66 24.34 9.86
CA GLU A 185 8.56 23.84 10.66
C GLU A 185 7.21 24.45 10.21
N ASP A 186 6.16 23.63 10.30
CA ASP A 186 4.79 24.01 10.64
C ASP A 186 4.01 25.03 9.78
N ALA A 187 3.24 24.49 8.82
CA ALA A 187 2.08 25.19 8.24
C ALA A 187 0.84 24.30 8.06
N CYS A 188 0.56 23.37 8.99
CA CYS A 188 -0.70 22.60 8.99
C CYS A 188 -1.42 22.60 10.34
N SER A 189 -1.45 23.74 11.01
CA SER A 189 -2.33 23.99 12.16
C SER A 189 -3.01 25.33 11.98
N ARG A 190 -4.13 25.36 11.25
CA ARG A 190 -5.19 26.39 11.34
C ARG A 190 -6.36 26.05 10.42
N LYS A 191 -7.56 26.01 11.03
CA LYS A 191 -8.93 25.92 10.47
C LYS A 191 -9.69 24.65 10.87
N ARG A 192 -9.86 24.47 12.18
CA ARG A 192 -11.18 24.13 12.73
C ARG A 192 -11.55 25.32 13.62
N ASP A 193 -12.57 26.06 13.20
CA ASP A 193 -13.45 26.90 14.04
C ASP A 193 -14.27 27.81 13.12
N ALA A 194 -15.51 27.39 12.87
CA ALA A 194 -16.67 28.25 12.57
C ALA A 194 -17.89 27.32 12.47
N GLY A 195 -18.55 27.12 13.60
CA GLY A 195 -19.73 26.26 13.71
C GLY A 195 -20.39 26.39 15.07
N GLN A 196 -20.82 27.60 15.42
CA GLN A 196 -22.01 27.89 16.22
C GLN A 196 -22.65 29.15 15.65
#